data_AF-L9VXW1-F1
#
_entry.id   AF-L9VXW1-F1
#
_cell.length_a   1.000
_cell.length_b   1.000
_cell.length_c   1.000
_cell.angle_alpha   90.00
_cell.angle_beta   90.00
_cell.angle_gamma   90.00
#
_symmetry.space_group_name_H-M   'P 1'
#
loop_
_entity.id
_entity.type
_entity.pdbx_description
1 polymer ?
#
loop_
_entity_poly.entity_id
_entity_poly.type
_entity_poly.pdbx_seq_one_letter_code
_entity_poly.pdbx_strand_id
1 'polypeptide(L)'
;MSNTRRASVGGIIVDLGRAIGTFFGLSWLCFVAGIVLARATDTSMAAVPVPAELVAFGVLAVAFVGTSWLVGGGYERLGADPSGGATFAWLAVLFVPLAFFPARLALGFLVGEPGVLDALFVLATTLFAGWLAFYDGLERLALVPDDFLRVAVFAVALGSIPVAAVLLADIGWLATDLTAATVAAGVQAGACWFGFRTDVL
;
A
#
# COMPACT_ATOMS: atom_id res chain seq x y z
N MET A 1 0.03 27.24 36.25
CA MET A 1 1.07 27.28 35.20
C MET A 1 1.49 25.91 34.65
N SER A 2 1.18 24.78 35.29
CA SER A 2 1.47 23.43 34.77
C SER A 2 0.57 23.00 33.60
N ASN A 3 -0.70 23.42 33.57
CA ASN A 3 -1.66 23.02 32.53
C ASN A 3 -1.35 23.62 31.15
N THR A 4 -0.79 24.83 31.10
CA THR A 4 -0.43 25.52 29.83
C THR A 4 0.76 24.87 29.13
N ARG A 5 1.73 24.32 29.89
CA ARG A 5 2.89 23.60 29.33
C ARG A 5 2.53 22.21 28.81
N ARG A 6 1.62 21.47 29.47
CA ARG A 6 1.16 20.17 28.96
C ARG A 6 0.39 20.29 27.64
N ALA A 7 -0.43 21.32 27.50
CA ALA A 7 -1.14 21.60 26.25
C ALA A 7 -0.16 21.94 25.10
N SER A 8 0.93 22.67 25.37
CA SER A 8 1.91 23.00 24.33
C SER A 8 2.80 21.81 23.93
N VAL A 9 3.14 20.92 24.87
CA VAL A 9 3.94 19.71 24.57
C VAL A 9 3.11 18.71 23.76
N GLY A 10 1.82 18.56 24.07
CA GLY A 10 0.92 17.69 23.31
C GLY A 10 0.79 18.10 21.84
N GLY A 11 0.62 19.40 21.57
CA GLY A 11 0.56 19.92 20.19
C GLY A 11 1.84 19.65 19.40
N ILE A 12 3.01 19.90 20.01
CA ILE A 12 4.31 19.67 19.35
C ILE A 12 4.52 18.20 18.97
N ILE A 13 4.11 17.27 19.83
CA ILE A 13 4.26 15.82 19.56
C ILE A 13 3.35 15.38 18.40
N VAL A 14 2.11 15.87 18.36
CA VAL A 14 1.17 15.56 17.28
C VAL A 14 1.65 16.13 15.95
N ASP A 15 2.11 17.37 15.95
CA ASP A 15 2.65 18.03 14.74
C ASP A 15 3.92 17.34 14.23
N LEU A 16 4.78 16.89 15.15
CA LEU A 16 5.97 16.11 14.80
C LEU A 16 5.60 14.74 14.22
N GLY A 17 4.65 14.03 14.83
CA GLY A 17 4.16 12.75 14.34
C GLY A 17 3.55 12.87 12.94
N ARG A 18 2.76 13.92 12.71
CA ARG A 18 2.25 14.27 11.38
C ARG A 18 3.38 14.48 10.38
N ALA A 19 4.33 15.36 10.69
CA ALA A 19 5.43 15.69 9.79
C ALA A 19 6.27 14.45 9.44
N ILE A 20 6.57 13.59 10.42
CA ILE A 20 7.28 12.33 10.22
C ILE A 20 6.49 11.40 9.30
N GLY A 21 5.20 11.17 9.57
CA GLY A 21 4.34 10.31 8.75
C GLY A 21 4.24 10.79 7.30
N THR A 22 4.03 12.10 7.09
CA THR A 22 4.00 12.73 5.77
C THR A 22 5.33 12.57 5.03
N PHE A 23 6.45 12.78 5.72
CA PHE A 23 7.78 12.64 5.13
C PHE A 23 8.08 11.21 4.69
N PHE A 24 7.82 10.23 5.56
CA PHE A 24 7.96 8.82 5.21
C PHE A 24 7.05 8.45 4.04
N GLY A 25 5.81 8.93 4.04
CA GLY A 25 4.85 8.61 3.00
C GLY A 25 5.21 9.19 1.63
N LEU A 26 5.68 10.45 1.59
CA LEU A 26 6.18 11.05 0.36
C LEU A 26 7.47 10.40 -0.13
N SER A 27 8.39 10.08 0.78
CA SER A 27 9.63 9.37 0.43
C SER A 27 9.33 8.02 -0.21
N TRP A 28 8.39 7.27 0.38
CA TRP A 28 7.91 5.99 -0.14
C TRP A 28 7.26 6.15 -1.52
N LEU A 29 6.35 7.11 -1.68
CA LEU A 29 5.69 7.36 -2.97
C LEU A 29 6.70 7.72 -4.07
N CYS A 30 7.66 8.60 -3.79
CA CYS A 30 8.72 8.98 -4.72
C CYS A 30 9.59 7.77 -5.11
N PHE A 31 9.94 6.93 -4.14
CA PHE A 31 10.71 5.70 -4.39
C PHE A 31 9.96 4.73 -5.31
N VAL A 32 8.68 4.45 -5.00
CA VAL A 32 7.85 3.54 -5.80
C VAL A 32 7.61 4.09 -7.20
N ALA A 33 7.29 5.38 -7.34
CA ALA A 33 7.12 6.04 -8.64
C ALA A 33 8.41 5.99 -9.48
N GLY A 34 9.57 6.20 -8.85
CA GLY A 34 10.88 6.06 -9.50
C GLY A 34 11.12 4.64 -10.02
N ILE A 35 10.79 3.61 -9.23
CA ILE A 35 10.88 2.20 -9.67
C ILE A 35 9.95 1.95 -10.86
N VAL A 36 8.70 2.38 -10.80
CA VAL A 36 7.73 2.21 -11.91
C VAL A 36 8.27 2.85 -13.18
N LEU A 37 8.77 4.09 -13.09
CA LEU A 37 9.32 4.80 -14.25
C LEU A 37 10.55 4.10 -14.84
N ALA A 38 11.46 3.63 -14.00
CA ALA A 38 12.65 2.88 -14.43
C ALA A 38 12.26 1.57 -15.14
N ARG A 39 11.28 0.85 -14.60
CA ARG A 39 10.77 -0.40 -15.20
C ARG A 39 9.99 -0.15 -16.49
N ALA A 40 9.20 0.92 -16.58
CA ALA A 40 8.40 1.24 -17.77
C ALA A 40 9.24 1.73 -18.96
N THR A 41 10.45 2.22 -18.70
CA THR A 41 11.33 2.76 -19.75
C THR A 41 12.44 1.80 -20.17
N ASP A 42 12.46 0.57 -19.61
CA ASP A 42 13.60 -0.37 -19.69
C ASP A 42 14.95 0.24 -19.25
N THR A 43 14.91 1.41 -18.64
CA THR A 43 16.09 2.10 -18.13
C THR A 43 16.35 1.52 -16.75
N SER A 44 17.31 0.59 -16.66
CA SER A 44 17.87 0.20 -15.37
C SER A 44 18.26 1.46 -14.60
N MET A 45 17.85 1.60 -13.33
CA MET A 45 18.33 2.69 -12.47
C MET A 45 19.86 2.67 -12.31
N ALA A 46 20.52 1.54 -12.62
CA ALA A 46 21.98 1.43 -12.69
C ALA A 46 22.58 1.88 -14.04
N ALA A 47 21.75 2.05 -15.08
CA ALA A 47 22.16 2.58 -16.38
C ALA A 47 22.03 4.11 -16.46
N VAL A 48 21.29 4.72 -15.52
CA VAL A 48 21.29 6.17 -15.33
C VAL A 48 22.68 6.56 -14.83
N PRO A 49 23.42 7.48 -15.49
CA PRO A 49 24.78 7.88 -15.12
C PRO A 49 24.78 8.79 -13.87
N VAL A 50 23.89 8.52 -12.92
CA VAL A 50 23.70 9.28 -11.68
C VAL A 50 23.94 8.30 -10.53
N PRO A 51 24.90 8.59 -9.63
CA PRO A 51 25.11 7.83 -8.41
C PRO A 51 23.81 7.59 -7.63
N ALA A 52 23.63 6.37 -7.12
CA ALA A 52 22.43 5.99 -6.38
C ALA A 52 22.19 6.88 -5.15
N GLU A 53 23.27 7.40 -4.56
CA GLU A 53 23.24 8.35 -3.46
C GLU A 53 22.55 9.66 -3.87
N LEU A 54 22.82 10.17 -5.08
CA LEU A 54 22.20 11.41 -5.56
C LEU A 54 20.70 11.21 -5.83
N VAL A 55 20.30 10.03 -6.30
CA VAL A 55 18.88 9.69 -6.43
C VAL A 55 18.20 9.66 -5.07
N ALA A 56 18.83 9.03 -4.06
CA ALA A 56 18.34 9.02 -2.69
C ALA A 56 18.24 10.43 -2.10
N PHE A 57 19.26 11.27 -2.26
CA PHE A 57 19.21 12.67 -1.84
C PHE A 57 18.12 13.46 -2.56
N GLY A 58 17.90 13.20 -3.85
CA GLY A 58 16.82 13.80 -4.63
C GLY A 58 15.44 13.42 -4.06
N VAL A 59 15.21 12.13 -3.79
CA VAL A 59 13.97 11.63 -3.17
C VAL A 59 13.75 12.28 -1.81
N LEU A 60 14.77 12.32 -0.96
CA LEU A 60 14.67 12.92 0.38
C LEU A 60 14.43 14.44 0.31
N ALA A 61 15.06 15.14 -0.64
CA ALA A 61 14.86 16.57 -0.84
C ALA A 61 13.43 16.86 -1.31
N VAL A 62 12.92 16.11 -2.29
CA VAL A 62 11.54 16.23 -2.78
C VAL A 62 10.54 15.93 -1.66
N ALA A 63 10.77 14.84 -0.90
CA ALA A 63 9.94 14.50 0.25
C ALA A 63 9.96 15.60 1.31
N PHE A 64 11.13 16.17 1.63
CA PHE A 64 11.26 17.25 2.60
C PHE A 64 10.51 18.52 2.19
N VAL A 65 10.68 18.94 0.94
CA VAL A 65 9.97 20.11 0.38
C VAL A 65 8.47 19.86 0.34
N GLY A 66 8.05 18.68 -0.12
CA GLY A 66 6.64 18.28 -0.16
C GLY A 66 6.02 18.23 1.23
N THR A 67 6.71 17.68 2.23
CA THR A 67 6.26 17.67 3.62
C THR A 67 6.13 19.08 4.16
N SER A 68 7.15 19.91 3.95
CA SER A 68 7.14 21.31 4.42
C SER A 68 5.97 22.09 3.82
N TRP A 69 5.69 21.88 2.53
CA TRP A 69 4.55 22.48 1.84
C TRP A 69 3.20 21.95 2.36
N LEU A 70 3.06 20.64 2.53
CA LEU A 70 1.84 20.01 3.06
C LEU A 70 1.54 20.50 4.48
N VAL A 71 2.55 20.51 5.35
CA VAL A 71 2.44 20.97 6.75
C VAL A 71 2.17 22.46 6.82
N GLY A 72 2.70 23.25 5.88
CA GLY A 72 2.53 24.71 5.80
C GLY A 72 1.20 25.19 5.20
N GLY A 73 0.18 24.33 5.10
CA GLY A 73 -1.14 24.69 4.57
C GLY A 73 -1.58 23.89 3.34
N GLY A 74 -0.75 22.96 2.86
CA GLY A 74 -1.05 22.16 1.67
C GLY A 74 -2.17 21.15 1.92
N TYR A 75 -2.26 20.58 3.12
CA TYR A 75 -3.36 19.67 3.50
C TYR A 75 -4.73 20.35 3.38
N GLU A 76 -4.88 21.56 3.91
CA GLU A 76 -6.14 22.31 3.83
C GLU A 76 -6.51 22.69 2.39
N ARG A 77 -5.51 23.03 1.55
CA ARG A 77 -5.72 23.33 0.13
C ARG A 77 -6.18 22.12 -0.69
N LEU A 78 -5.70 20.93 -0.31
CA LEU A 78 -6.05 19.68 -0.97
C LEU A 78 -7.31 19.02 -0.38
N GLY A 79 -7.84 19.54 0.72
CA GLY A 79 -8.93 18.91 1.47
C GLY A 79 -8.53 17.54 2.05
N ALA A 80 -7.23 17.36 2.33
CA ALA A 80 -6.68 16.10 2.83
C ALA A 80 -6.53 16.15 4.35
N ASP A 81 -6.86 15.06 5.06
CA ASP A 81 -6.73 15.00 6.51
C ASP A 81 -5.26 14.96 6.96
N PRO A 82 -4.75 15.99 7.65
CA PRO A 82 -3.39 15.99 8.16
C PRO A 82 -3.06 14.86 9.15
N SER A 83 -4.06 14.23 9.78
CA SER A 83 -3.84 13.17 10.78
C SER A 83 -3.53 11.80 10.17
N GLY A 84 -3.84 11.61 8.88
CA GLY A 84 -3.76 10.31 8.19
C GLY A 84 -2.35 9.75 7.96
N GLY A 85 -1.27 10.49 8.26
CA GLY A 85 0.10 10.08 7.90
C GLY A 85 0.57 8.73 8.47
N ALA A 86 0.25 8.45 9.73
CA ALA A 86 0.60 7.16 10.35
C ALA A 86 -0.24 6.01 9.77
N THR A 87 -1.55 6.23 9.60
CA THR A 87 -2.47 5.27 8.99
C THR A 87 -2.07 4.96 7.55
N PHE A 88 -1.68 5.98 6.79
CA PHE A 88 -1.14 5.83 5.44
C PHE A 88 0.08 4.92 5.41
N ALA A 89 1.06 5.12 6.28
CA ALA A 89 2.27 4.31 6.29
C ALA A 89 1.95 2.82 6.51
N TRP A 90 1.08 2.50 7.48
CA TRP A 90 0.64 1.13 7.73
C TRP A 90 -0.15 0.53 6.56
N LEU A 91 -1.09 1.29 5.99
CA LEU A 91 -1.88 0.85 4.86
C LEU A 91 -1.02 0.62 3.61
N ALA A 92 -0.14 1.56 3.28
CA ALA A 92 0.65 1.56 2.05
C ALA A 92 1.77 0.52 2.05
N VAL A 93 2.43 0.31 3.20
CA VAL A 93 3.58 -0.59 3.31
C VAL A 93 3.16 -2.02 3.64
N LEU A 94 2.13 -2.19 4.48
CA LEU A 94 1.78 -3.48 5.04
C LEU A 94 0.37 -3.93 4.63
N PHE A 95 -0.67 -3.25 5.11
CA PHE A 95 -2.02 -3.83 5.10
C PHE A 95 -2.62 -3.99 3.71
N VAL A 96 -2.58 -2.96 2.87
CA VAL A 96 -3.16 -3.02 1.52
C VAL A 96 -2.35 -3.96 0.62
N PRO A 97 -1.01 -3.85 0.51
CA PRO A 97 -0.23 -4.81 -0.28
C PRO A 97 -0.47 -6.25 0.15
N LEU A 98 -0.49 -6.51 1.46
CA LEU A 98 -0.71 -7.86 2.00
C LEU A 98 -2.10 -8.39 1.67
N ALA A 99 -3.14 -7.57 1.84
CA ALA A 99 -4.53 -7.96 1.59
C ALA A 99 -4.80 -8.31 0.11
N PHE A 100 -4.09 -7.65 -0.83
CA PHE A 100 -4.30 -7.81 -2.27
C PHE A 100 -3.17 -8.56 -2.99
N PHE A 101 -2.19 -9.10 -2.26
CA PHE A 101 -1.10 -9.89 -2.83
C PHE A 101 -1.59 -11.10 -3.66
N PRO A 102 -2.63 -11.84 -3.26
CA PRO A 102 -3.16 -12.93 -4.08
C PRO A 102 -3.70 -12.47 -5.44
N ALA A 103 -4.35 -11.30 -5.51
CA ALA A 103 -4.75 -10.70 -6.78
C ALA A 103 -3.55 -10.35 -7.66
N ARG A 104 -2.46 -9.85 -7.06
CA ARG A 104 -1.20 -9.63 -7.78
C ARG A 104 -0.66 -10.92 -8.36
N LEU A 105 -0.64 -12.01 -7.60
CA LEU A 105 -0.20 -13.32 -8.10
C LEU A 105 -1.07 -13.79 -9.28
N ALA A 106 -2.39 -13.66 -9.17
CA ALA A 106 -3.34 -14.01 -10.23
C ALA A 106 -3.02 -13.29 -11.55
N LEU A 107 -2.76 -11.98 -11.49
CA LEU A 107 -2.38 -11.18 -12.65
C LEU A 107 -1.01 -11.59 -13.23
N GLY A 108 -0.09 -12.06 -12.39
CA GLY A 108 1.21 -12.55 -12.82
C GLY A 108 1.10 -13.76 -13.75
N PHE A 109 0.19 -14.69 -13.47
CA PHE A 109 -0.06 -15.86 -14.31
C PHE A 109 -0.68 -15.51 -15.67
N LEU A 110 -1.37 -14.37 -15.79
CA LEU A 110 -2.04 -13.96 -17.03
C LEU A 110 -1.14 -13.18 -17.99
N VAL A 111 -0.23 -12.36 -17.46
CA VAL A 111 0.48 -11.34 -18.26
C VAL A 111 1.96 -11.68 -18.49
N GLY A 112 2.53 -12.64 -17.75
CA GLY A 112 3.88 -13.16 -17.99
C GLY A 112 5.05 -12.20 -17.71
N GLU A 113 4.80 -10.90 -17.50
CA GLU A 113 5.82 -9.90 -17.15
C GLU A 113 5.75 -9.47 -15.68
N PRO A 114 6.53 -10.10 -14.77
CA PRO A 114 6.41 -9.83 -13.34
C PRO A 114 6.92 -8.43 -12.93
N GLY A 115 7.96 -7.91 -13.58
CA GLY A 115 8.70 -6.75 -13.08
C GLY A 115 7.93 -5.41 -13.08
N VAL A 116 7.28 -5.06 -14.19
CA VAL A 116 6.48 -3.82 -14.30
C VAL A 116 5.18 -3.94 -13.50
N LEU A 117 4.55 -5.12 -13.51
CA LEU A 117 3.33 -5.37 -12.77
C LEU A 117 3.52 -5.31 -11.25
N ASP A 118 4.66 -5.79 -10.73
CA ASP A 118 5.00 -5.64 -9.31
C ASP A 118 5.08 -4.16 -8.91
N ALA A 119 5.79 -3.36 -9.71
CA ALA A 119 5.96 -1.94 -9.44
C ALA A 119 4.60 -1.20 -9.52
N LEU A 120 3.80 -1.48 -10.55
CA LEU A 120 2.46 -0.91 -10.71
C LEU A 120 1.51 -1.32 -9.60
N PHE A 121 1.59 -2.57 -9.13
CA PHE A 121 0.81 -3.05 -8.00
C PHE A 121 1.14 -2.27 -6.73
N VAL A 122 2.44 -2.13 -6.40
CA VAL A 122 2.87 -1.36 -5.22
C VAL A 122 2.46 0.11 -5.34
N LEU A 123 2.54 0.69 -6.54
CA LEU A 123 2.05 2.06 -6.77
C LEU A 123 0.54 2.16 -6.55
N ALA A 124 -0.24 1.23 -7.13
CA ALA A 124 -1.70 1.22 -6.99
C ALA A 124 -2.12 1.05 -5.52
N THR A 125 -1.48 0.13 -4.77
CA THR A 125 -1.76 -0.06 -3.34
C THR A 125 -1.37 1.16 -2.52
N THR A 126 -0.27 1.83 -2.89
CA THR A 126 0.17 3.07 -2.23
C THR A 126 -0.81 4.21 -2.48
N LEU A 127 -1.26 4.41 -3.72
CA LEU A 127 -2.26 5.43 -4.05
C LEU A 127 -3.61 5.15 -3.38
N PHE A 128 -4.03 3.88 -3.36
CA PHE A 128 -5.25 3.47 -2.69
C PHE A 128 -5.17 3.69 -1.18
N ALA A 129 -4.04 3.35 -0.54
CA ALA A 129 -3.78 3.67 0.86
C ALA A 129 -3.81 5.19 1.12
N GLY A 130 -3.32 6.00 0.18
CA GLY A 130 -3.39 7.45 0.23
C GLY A 130 -4.83 7.96 0.26
N TRP A 131 -5.67 7.44 -0.64
CA TRP A 131 -7.09 7.75 -0.65
C TRP A 131 -7.80 7.32 0.65
N LEU A 132 -7.51 6.11 1.13
CA LEU A 132 -8.07 5.59 2.37
C LEU A 132 -7.72 6.44 3.59
N ALA A 133 -6.47 6.88 3.69
CA ALA A 133 -5.95 7.57 4.86
C ALA A 133 -6.16 9.09 4.86
N PHE A 134 -6.12 9.74 3.69
CA PHE A 134 -6.14 11.20 3.60
C PHE A 134 -7.47 11.79 3.08
N TYR A 135 -8.34 10.97 2.49
CA TYR A 135 -9.58 11.42 1.84
C TYR A 135 -10.83 10.68 2.37
N ASP A 136 -10.80 10.34 3.66
CA ASP A 136 -11.88 9.65 4.38
C ASP A 136 -12.29 8.32 3.74
N GLY A 137 -11.42 7.68 2.95
CA GLY A 137 -11.78 6.47 2.23
C GLY A 137 -12.14 5.30 3.15
N LEU A 138 -11.48 5.20 4.32
CA LEU A 138 -11.86 4.24 5.36
C LEU A 138 -13.28 4.50 5.88
N GLU A 139 -13.60 5.75 6.24
CA GLU A 139 -14.90 6.14 6.77
C GLU A 139 -16.02 5.94 5.74
N ARG A 140 -15.76 6.32 4.48
CA ARG A 140 -16.70 6.17 3.34
C ARG A 140 -17.05 4.71 3.07
N LEU A 141 -16.11 3.80 3.29
CA LEU A 141 -16.32 2.37 3.12
C LEU A 141 -16.71 1.67 4.43
N ALA A 142 -16.82 2.41 5.54
CA ALA A 142 -17.02 1.89 6.88
C ALA A 142 -16.00 0.79 7.24
N LEU A 143 -14.72 1.01 6.90
CA LEU A 143 -13.63 0.08 7.12
C LEU A 143 -12.68 0.56 8.22
N VAL A 144 -12.07 -0.41 8.90
CA VAL A 144 -10.98 -0.21 9.86
C VAL A 144 -9.71 -0.87 9.30
N PRO A 145 -8.49 -0.38 9.60
CA PRO A 145 -7.25 -1.01 9.12
C PRO A 145 -7.17 -2.53 9.37
N ASP A 146 -7.74 -3.00 10.48
CA ASP A 146 -7.80 -4.43 10.84
C ASP A 146 -8.59 -5.29 9.83
N ASP A 147 -9.53 -4.71 9.08
CA ASP A 147 -10.28 -5.47 8.07
C ASP A 147 -9.38 -5.95 6.93
N PHE A 148 -8.31 -5.21 6.61
CA PHE A 148 -7.32 -5.66 5.63
C PHE A 148 -6.50 -6.86 6.14
N LEU A 149 -6.23 -6.93 7.45
CA LEU A 149 -5.64 -8.12 8.06
C LEU A 149 -6.59 -9.32 7.98
N ARG A 150 -7.89 -9.10 8.23
CA ARG A 150 -8.92 -10.14 8.05
C ARG A 150 -8.94 -10.64 6.62
N VAL A 151 -8.94 -9.74 5.63
CA VAL A 151 -8.85 -10.11 4.20
C VAL A 151 -7.61 -10.96 3.93
N ALA A 152 -6.43 -10.56 4.43
CA ALA A 152 -5.22 -11.36 4.26
C ALA A 152 -5.35 -12.77 4.86
N VAL A 153 -5.91 -12.88 6.08
CA VAL A 153 -6.14 -14.18 6.74
C VAL A 153 -7.10 -15.05 5.93
N PHE A 154 -8.23 -14.49 5.49
CA PHE A 154 -9.19 -15.24 4.67
C PHE A 154 -8.61 -15.64 3.32
N ALA A 155 -7.77 -14.79 2.71
CA ALA A 155 -7.13 -15.12 1.45
C ALA A 155 -6.14 -16.27 1.60
N VAL A 156 -5.36 -16.30 2.68
CA VAL A 156 -4.49 -17.45 3.00
C VAL A 156 -5.31 -18.70 3.28
N ALA A 157 -6.37 -18.60 4.07
CA ALA A 157 -7.23 -19.73 4.41
C ALA A 157 -7.90 -20.34 3.16
N LEU A 158 -8.55 -19.51 2.34
CA LEU A 158 -9.20 -19.95 1.11
C LEU A 158 -8.19 -20.41 0.06
N GLY A 159 -7.04 -19.74 -0.05
CA GLY A 159 -5.97 -20.09 -0.99
C GLY A 159 -5.23 -21.39 -0.64
N SER A 160 -5.24 -21.80 0.62
CA SER A 160 -4.61 -23.07 1.05
C SER A 160 -5.28 -24.31 0.44
N ILE A 161 -6.59 -24.25 0.16
CA ILE A 161 -7.38 -25.35 -0.39
C ILE A 161 -6.91 -25.76 -1.79
N PRO A 162 -6.87 -24.85 -2.80
CA PRO A 162 -6.39 -25.21 -4.14
C PRO A 162 -4.90 -25.58 -4.14
N VAL A 163 -4.08 -24.97 -3.28
CA VAL A 163 -2.67 -25.36 -3.12
C VAL A 163 -2.55 -26.80 -2.61
N ALA A 164 -3.32 -27.17 -1.59
CA ALA A 164 -3.36 -28.54 -1.08
C ALA A 164 -3.88 -29.52 -2.15
N ALA A 165 -4.88 -29.13 -2.95
CA ALA A 165 -5.39 -29.95 -4.05
C ALA A 165 -4.33 -30.24 -5.12
N VAL A 166 -3.50 -29.27 -5.48
CA VAL A 166 -2.38 -29.46 -6.41
C VAL A 166 -1.30 -30.34 -5.79
N LEU A 167 -0.88 -30.05 -4.55
CA LEU A 167 0.27 -30.71 -3.93
C LEU A 167 -0.01 -32.12 -3.39
N LEU A 168 -1.22 -32.38 -2.88
CA LEU A 168 -1.56 -33.63 -2.19
C LEU A 168 -2.39 -34.58 -3.07
N ALA A 169 -3.17 -34.05 -4.00
CA ALA A 169 -4.08 -34.83 -4.84
C ALA A 169 -3.70 -34.83 -6.33
N ASP A 170 -2.53 -34.26 -6.67
CA ASP A 170 -1.96 -34.19 -8.03
C ASP A 170 -2.95 -33.66 -9.09
N ILE A 171 -3.76 -32.69 -8.68
CA ILE A 171 -4.77 -32.08 -9.55
C ILE A 171 -4.11 -31.01 -10.43
N GLY A 172 -3.25 -31.46 -11.36
CA GLY A 172 -2.39 -30.58 -12.16
C GLY A 172 -3.11 -29.57 -13.06
N TRP A 173 -4.39 -29.80 -13.41
CA TRP A 173 -5.16 -28.84 -14.22
C TRP A 173 -5.42 -27.52 -13.47
N LEU A 174 -5.44 -27.54 -12.14
CA LEU A 174 -5.55 -26.33 -11.31
C LEU A 174 -4.30 -25.44 -11.40
N ALA A 175 -3.16 -26.00 -11.79
CA ALA A 175 -1.91 -25.27 -11.96
C ALA A 175 -1.77 -24.63 -13.36
N THR A 176 -2.74 -24.82 -14.27
CA THR A 176 -2.73 -24.13 -15.57
C THR A 176 -2.99 -22.63 -15.37
N ASP A 177 -2.28 -21.78 -16.11
CA ASP A 177 -2.27 -20.32 -15.89
C ASP A 177 -3.66 -19.70 -15.77
N LEU A 178 -4.58 -20.06 -16.68
CA LEU A 178 -5.94 -19.54 -16.68
C LEU A 178 -6.76 -20.02 -15.46
N THR A 179 -6.63 -21.29 -15.10
CA THR A 179 -7.36 -21.86 -13.96
C THR A 179 -6.81 -21.33 -12.65
N ALA A 180 -5.48 -21.25 -12.51
CA ALA A 180 -4.81 -20.67 -11.35
C ALA A 180 -5.21 -19.20 -11.15
N ALA A 181 -5.26 -18.41 -12.23
CA ALA A 181 -5.73 -17.03 -12.18
C ALA A 181 -7.20 -16.91 -11.76
N THR A 182 -8.08 -17.77 -12.31
CA THR A 182 -9.50 -17.79 -11.95
C THR A 182 -9.72 -18.15 -10.49
N VAL A 183 -9.01 -19.17 -10.01
CA VAL A 183 -9.05 -19.60 -8.60
C VAL A 183 -8.54 -18.49 -7.68
N ALA A 184 -7.41 -17.88 -8.01
CA ALA A 184 -6.84 -16.79 -7.22
C ALA A 184 -7.77 -15.56 -7.17
N ALA A 185 -8.42 -15.21 -8.28
CA ALA A 185 -9.45 -14.16 -8.31
C ALA A 185 -10.66 -14.53 -7.43
N GLY A 186 -11.12 -15.79 -7.47
CA GLY A 186 -12.19 -16.28 -6.60
C GLY A 186 -11.82 -16.26 -5.11
N VAL A 187 -10.59 -16.66 -4.78
CA VAL A 187 -10.03 -16.58 -3.42
C VAL A 187 -10.00 -15.14 -2.93
N GLN A 188 -9.53 -14.19 -3.76
CA GLN A 188 -9.51 -12.77 -3.40
C GLN A 188 -10.92 -12.22 -3.19
N ALA A 189 -11.86 -12.51 -4.10
CA ALA A 189 -13.24 -12.05 -3.99
C ALA A 189 -13.90 -12.60 -2.71
N GLY A 190 -13.70 -13.88 -2.41
CA GLY A 190 -14.15 -14.50 -1.17
C GLY A 190 -13.51 -13.86 0.06
N ALA A 191 -12.20 -13.63 0.03
CA ALA A 191 -11.47 -12.99 1.12
C ALA A 191 -11.95 -11.56 1.40
N CYS A 192 -12.18 -10.76 0.36
CA CYS A 192 -12.78 -9.43 0.50
C CYS A 192 -14.21 -9.51 1.06
N TRP A 193 -15.01 -10.46 0.58
CA TRP A 193 -16.37 -10.66 1.09
C TRP A 193 -16.39 -10.98 2.58
N PHE A 194 -15.55 -11.90 3.04
CA PHE A 194 -15.48 -12.28 4.46
C PHE A 194 -14.79 -11.22 5.31
N GLY A 195 -13.67 -10.67 4.85
CA GLY A 195 -12.86 -9.72 5.61
C GLY A 195 -13.55 -8.37 5.84
N PHE A 196 -14.39 -7.92 4.91
CA PHE A 196 -15.09 -6.62 5.00
C PHE A 196 -16.54 -6.71 5.55
N ARG A 197 -17.09 -7.91 5.80
CA ARG A 197 -18.47 -8.07 6.31
C ARG A 197 -18.59 -8.50 7.76
N THR A 198 -17.49 -8.77 8.46
CA THR A 198 -17.53 -9.40 9.79
C THR A 198 -18.06 -8.53 10.93
N ASP A 199 -18.57 -7.32 10.67
CA ASP A 199 -19.26 -6.49 11.66
C ASP A 199 -20.72 -6.92 11.93
N VAL A 200 -21.12 -8.13 11.50
CA VAL A 200 -22.50 -8.68 11.63
C VAL A 200 -22.56 -9.94 12.51
N LEU A 201 -21.58 -10.19 13.38
CA LEU A 201 -21.66 -11.26 14.40
C LEU A 201 -21.35 -10.76 15.81
#